data_AF-A0A7C5REA1-F1
#
_entry.id   AF-A0A7C5REA1-F1
#
_cell.length_a   1.000
_cell.length_b   1.000
_cell.length_c   1.000
_cell.angle_alpha   90.00
_cell.angle_beta   90.00
_cell.angle_gamma   90.00
#
_symmetry.space_group_name_H-M   'P 1'
#
loop_
_entity.id
_entity.type
_entity.pdbx_description
1 polymer ?
#
loop_
_entity_poly.entity_id
_entity_poly.type
_entity_poly.pdbx_seq_one_letter_code
_entity_poly.pdbx_strand_id
1 'polypeptide(L)'
;MRRVGAISWPGGKGQLLGRLLPLIPEGGRPYTEAYFGAGWVLLNRPPAPSEAVNDLDERIVNLFRTLQDRCAYKELLHRLRWTPYARAEFERARELLRAWEQGEAVPGVDLAWAFVVAQRQSFGGTGRTWGTVLSEKGRSFWGDIPKRLSAVRERIMRVQIDRRDALDFLRYWDTPEAVHYVDPPYHPDTTEGRLYYRHNADHAHHEALVSLLLELQGAVVLSGYRHAVHEPLEASGWLRIDIPTVSHMAGRIRASRLRGEGGAKAHVPRMESVWLNPKAQGLLRAQGRLL
;
A
#
# COMPACT_ATOMS: atom_id res chain seq x y z
N MET A 1 -18.31 -5.59 6.26
CA MET A 1 -17.83 -5.32 4.89
C MET A 1 -16.55 -6.12 4.63
N ARG A 2 -16.42 -6.82 3.49
CA ARG A 2 -15.21 -7.61 3.16
C ARG A 2 -14.09 -6.65 2.74
N ARG A 3 -12.94 -6.67 3.43
CA ARG A 3 -11.80 -5.79 3.12
C ARG A 3 -11.19 -6.16 1.77
N VAL A 4 -11.01 -5.20 0.88
CA VAL A 4 -10.46 -5.40 -0.47
C VAL A 4 -9.09 -4.74 -0.59
N GLY A 5 -8.08 -5.52 -0.99
CA GLY A 5 -6.77 -5.00 -1.38
C GLY A 5 -6.30 -5.78 -2.60
N ALA A 6 -5.66 -5.10 -3.56
CA ALA A 6 -5.30 -5.71 -4.85
C ALA A 6 -4.25 -6.82 -4.68
N ILE A 7 -3.18 -6.50 -3.95
CA ILE A 7 -2.03 -7.38 -3.73
C ILE A 7 -1.65 -7.45 -2.25
N SER A 8 -0.81 -8.43 -1.88
CA SER A 8 -0.05 -8.33 -0.64
C SER A 8 1.05 -7.30 -0.86
N TRP A 9 1.22 -6.36 0.06
CA TRP A 9 2.21 -5.29 -0.04
C TRP A 9 2.85 -5.07 1.34
N PRO A 10 4.19 -4.92 1.42
CA PRO A 10 4.84 -4.45 2.64
C PRO A 10 4.18 -3.15 3.14
N GLY A 11 3.98 -3.01 4.45
CA GLY A 11 3.29 -1.85 5.05
C GLY A 11 1.77 -1.79 4.81
N GLY A 12 1.17 -2.78 4.14
CA GLY A 12 -0.26 -2.75 3.82
C GLY A 12 -1.17 -2.59 5.04
N LYS A 13 -1.88 -1.45 5.10
CA LYS A 13 -2.79 -1.07 6.20
C LYS A 13 -4.07 -1.91 6.30
N GLY A 14 -4.17 -3.04 5.59
CA GLY A 14 -5.37 -3.88 5.56
C GLY A 14 -5.86 -4.34 6.94
N GLN A 15 -4.96 -4.51 7.92
CA GLN A 15 -5.33 -4.82 9.30
C GLN A 15 -5.74 -3.58 10.11
N LEU A 16 -5.26 -2.39 9.71
CA LEU A 16 -5.48 -1.11 10.37
C LEU A 16 -6.70 -0.36 9.85
N LEU A 17 -7.28 -0.76 8.72
CA LEU A 17 -8.42 -0.08 8.09
C LEU A 17 -9.56 0.27 9.05
N GLY A 18 -9.90 -0.62 9.99
CA GLY A 18 -10.98 -0.36 10.95
C GLY A 18 -10.71 0.82 11.89
N ARG A 19 -9.44 1.15 12.15
CA ARG A 19 -9.01 2.28 12.97
C ARG A 19 -8.56 3.47 12.12
N LEU A 20 -8.06 3.23 10.91
CA LEU A 20 -7.53 4.24 10.01
C LEU A 20 -8.63 4.98 9.23
N LEU A 21 -9.60 4.25 8.65
CA LEU A 21 -10.66 4.88 7.85
C LEU A 21 -11.48 5.92 8.63
N PRO A 22 -11.81 5.71 9.93
CA PRO A 22 -12.41 6.75 10.79
C PRO A 22 -11.65 8.08 10.82
N LEU A 23 -10.33 8.06 10.64
CA LEU A 23 -9.44 9.23 10.73
C LEU A 23 -9.23 9.92 9.39
N ILE A 24 -9.83 9.43 8.31
CA ILE A 24 -9.71 10.02 6.98
C ILE A 24 -11.03 10.70 6.62
N PRO A 25 -11.05 12.04 6.39
CA PRO A 25 -12.26 12.74 5.99
C PRO A 25 -12.93 12.11 4.78
N GLU A 26 -14.26 11.98 4.83
CA GLU A 26 -15.04 11.60 3.65
C GLU A 26 -15.11 12.76 2.64
N GLY A 27 -15.37 12.44 1.37
CA GLY A 27 -15.38 13.42 0.29
C GLY A 27 -13.97 13.73 -0.22
N GLY A 28 -13.72 15.02 -0.46
CA GLY A 28 -12.52 15.52 -1.14
C GLY A 28 -12.76 15.79 -2.62
N ARG A 29 -12.32 16.96 -3.09
CA ARG A 29 -12.38 17.37 -4.50
C ARG A 29 -11.03 17.98 -4.91
N PRO A 30 -9.99 17.15 -5.08
CA PRO A 30 -10.00 15.69 -5.14
C PRO A 30 -9.75 14.99 -3.79
N TYR A 31 -9.99 13.68 -3.72
CA TYR A 31 -9.29 12.81 -2.78
C TYR A 31 -8.05 12.22 -3.45
N THR A 32 -6.92 12.15 -2.74
CA THR A 32 -5.69 11.62 -3.33
C THR A 32 -4.88 10.69 -2.43
N GLU A 33 -4.19 9.72 -3.03
CA GLU A 33 -3.13 8.93 -2.39
C GLU A 33 -1.81 9.05 -3.16
N ALA A 34 -0.81 9.73 -2.58
CA ALA A 34 0.48 9.95 -3.24
C ALA A 34 1.42 8.72 -3.26
N TYR A 35 1.15 7.77 -2.34
CA TYR A 35 1.88 6.52 -2.13
C TYR A 35 0.89 5.36 -2.11
N PHE A 36 0.35 5.02 -3.28
CA PHE A 36 -0.85 4.18 -3.39
C PHE A 36 -0.64 2.73 -2.92
N GLY A 37 0.52 2.14 -3.23
CA GLY A 37 0.86 0.77 -2.84
C GLY A 37 -0.18 -0.25 -3.28
N ALA A 38 -0.78 -0.95 -2.31
CA ALA A 38 -1.82 -1.96 -2.58
C ALA A 38 -3.25 -1.39 -2.71
N GLY A 39 -3.41 -0.08 -2.52
CA GLY A 39 -4.68 0.64 -2.55
C GLY A 39 -5.63 0.32 -1.38
N TRP A 40 -5.10 -0.06 -0.21
CA TRP A 40 -5.95 -0.49 0.91
C TRP A 40 -6.95 0.57 1.37
N VAL A 41 -6.57 1.84 1.37
CA VAL A 41 -7.45 2.91 1.85
C VAL A 41 -8.51 3.25 0.81
N LEU A 42 -8.12 3.64 -0.40
CA LEU A 42 -9.04 4.02 -1.48
C LEU A 42 -10.04 2.91 -1.79
N LEU A 43 -9.60 1.65 -1.82
CA LEU A 43 -10.47 0.52 -2.16
C LEU A 43 -11.52 0.22 -1.08
N ASN A 44 -11.38 0.76 0.14
CA ASN A 44 -12.30 0.50 1.25
C ASN A 44 -12.95 1.77 1.83
N ARG A 45 -12.58 2.97 1.36
CA ARG A 45 -13.29 4.21 1.69
C ARG A 45 -14.49 4.42 0.76
N PRO A 46 -15.52 5.17 1.19
CA PRO A 46 -16.55 5.68 0.30
C PRO A 46 -15.95 6.48 -0.87
N PRO A 47 -16.44 6.33 -2.11
CA PRO A 47 -15.94 7.10 -3.25
C PRO A 47 -16.09 8.61 -3.05
N ALA A 48 -15.08 9.37 -3.44
CA ALA A 48 -15.16 10.82 -3.57
C ALA A 48 -15.59 11.26 -4.99
N PRO A 49 -16.05 12.51 -5.18
CA PRO A 49 -16.41 13.02 -6.50
C PRO A 49 -15.26 13.00 -7.53
N SER A 50 -14.02 13.19 -7.08
CA SER A 50 -12.80 13.09 -7.89
C SER A 50 -11.73 12.38 -7.07
N GLU A 51 -11.08 11.37 -7.66
CA GLU A 51 -10.06 10.57 -7.01
C GLU A 51 -8.84 10.41 -7.91
N ALA A 52 -7.65 10.62 -7.35
CA ALA A 52 -6.38 10.44 -8.02
C ALA A 52 -5.41 9.66 -7.14
N VAL A 53 -4.63 8.76 -7.73
CA VAL A 53 -3.61 7.99 -7.03
C VAL A 53 -2.30 8.04 -7.77
N ASN A 54 -1.21 7.95 -7.02
CA ASN A 54 0.14 7.92 -7.54
C ASN A 54 0.95 6.81 -6.87
N ASP A 55 1.81 6.18 -7.64
CA ASP A 55 2.89 5.37 -7.10
C ASP A 55 4.10 5.49 -8.01
N LEU A 56 5.29 5.52 -7.41
CA LEU A 56 6.54 5.57 -8.17
C LEU A 56 6.87 4.21 -8.80
N ASP A 57 6.39 3.11 -8.19
CA ASP A 57 6.60 1.76 -8.70
C ASP A 57 5.70 1.48 -9.91
N GLU A 58 6.33 1.45 -11.08
CA GLU A 58 5.66 1.15 -12.36
C GLU A 58 4.88 -0.17 -12.33
N ARG A 59 5.30 -1.17 -11.55
CA ARG A 59 4.59 -2.46 -11.49
C ARG A 59 3.23 -2.30 -10.85
N ILE A 60 3.10 -1.41 -9.86
CA ILE A 60 1.82 -1.05 -9.25
C ILE A 60 0.95 -0.32 -10.27
N VAL A 61 1.50 0.74 -10.89
CA VAL A 61 0.79 1.54 -11.89
C VAL A 61 0.31 0.67 -13.04
N ASN A 62 1.18 -0.17 -13.59
CA ASN A 62 0.87 -1.11 -14.66
C ASN A 62 -0.23 -2.11 -14.25
N LEU A 63 -0.19 -2.65 -13.02
CA LEU A 63 -1.24 -3.55 -12.54
C LEU A 63 -2.60 -2.85 -12.54
N PHE A 64 -2.71 -1.67 -11.95
CA PHE A 64 -4.01 -0.97 -11.88
C PHE A 64 -4.49 -0.47 -13.24
N ARG A 65 -3.59 -0.04 -14.14
CA ARG A 65 -3.92 0.27 -15.53
C ARG A 65 -4.38 -0.97 -16.32
N THR A 66 -3.75 -2.12 -16.09
CA THR A 66 -4.17 -3.42 -16.66
C THR A 66 -5.59 -3.78 -16.21
N LEU A 67 -5.96 -3.45 -14.98
CA LEU A 67 -7.33 -3.65 -14.48
C LEU A 67 -8.36 -2.69 -15.11
N GLN A 68 -7.94 -1.48 -15.51
CA GLN A 68 -8.81 -0.51 -16.20
C GLN A 68 -9.05 -0.88 -17.68
N ASP A 69 -8.06 -1.50 -18.35
CA ASP A 69 -8.21 -1.95 -19.72
C ASP A 69 -9.06 -3.23 -19.83
N ARG A 70 -10.13 -3.18 -20.64
CA ARG A 70 -11.10 -4.28 -20.75
C ARG A 70 -10.47 -5.59 -21.26
N CYS A 71 -9.55 -5.51 -22.21
CA CYS A 71 -8.96 -6.69 -22.86
C CYS A 71 -7.86 -7.27 -21.98
N ALA A 72 -6.94 -6.44 -21.50
CA ALA A 72 -5.84 -6.83 -20.63
C ALA A 72 -6.34 -7.39 -19.30
N TYR A 73 -7.41 -6.82 -18.72
CA TYR A 73 -8.05 -7.36 -17.53
C TYR A 73 -8.58 -8.79 -17.73
N LYS A 74 -9.30 -9.04 -18.83
CA LYS A 74 -9.83 -10.39 -19.13
C LYS A 74 -8.71 -11.40 -19.30
N GLU A 75 -7.67 -11.01 -20.01
CA GLU A 75 -6.48 -11.83 -20.22
C GLU A 75 -5.76 -12.13 -18.90
N LEU A 76 -5.54 -11.12 -18.06
CA LEU A 76 -4.93 -11.28 -16.74
C LEU A 76 -5.72 -12.26 -15.88
N LEU A 77 -7.06 -12.12 -15.82
CA LEU A 77 -7.91 -13.03 -15.04
C LEU A 77 -7.89 -14.46 -15.57
N HIS A 78 -7.90 -14.63 -16.90
CA HIS A 78 -7.79 -15.94 -17.52
C HIS A 78 -6.48 -16.62 -17.10
N ARG A 79 -5.35 -15.93 -17.28
CA ARG A 79 -4.03 -16.46 -16.90
C ARG A 79 -3.93 -16.79 -15.42
N LEU A 80 -4.36 -15.90 -14.53
CA LEU A 80 -4.30 -16.14 -13.09
C LEU A 80 -5.18 -17.32 -12.65
N ARG A 81 -6.33 -17.54 -13.30
CA ARG A 81 -7.19 -18.69 -13.02
C ARG A 81 -6.51 -20.02 -13.33
N TRP A 82 -5.70 -20.06 -14.39
CA TRP A 82 -5.02 -21.27 -14.86
C TRP A 82 -3.57 -21.38 -14.40
N THR A 83 -3.08 -20.42 -13.63
CA THR A 83 -1.75 -20.48 -13.03
C THR A 83 -1.84 -21.25 -11.71
N PRO A 84 -1.21 -22.43 -11.57
CA PRO A 84 -1.19 -23.15 -10.30
C PRO A 84 -0.33 -22.44 -9.26
N TYR A 85 -0.52 -22.79 -7.98
CA TYR A 85 0.44 -22.46 -6.93
C TYR A 85 1.64 -23.40 -7.09
N ALA A 86 2.63 -23.01 -7.90
CA ALA A 86 3.74 -23.85 -8.31
C ALA A 86 5.06 -23.07 -8.34
N ARG A 87 6.14 -23.70 -7.88
CA ARG A 87 7.47 -23.07 -7.84
C ARG A 87 7.92 -22.60 -9.22
N ALA A 88 7.70 -23.42 -10.26
CA ALA A 88 8.04 -23.08 -11.64
C ALA A 88 7.33 -21.81 -12.12
N GLU A 89 6.05 -21.60 -11.78
CA GLU A 89 5.32 -20.38 -12.14
C GLU A 89 5.85 -19.15 -11.40
N PHE A 90 6.25 -19.31 -10.14
CA PHE A 90 6.90 -18.24 -9.38
C PHE A 90 8.27 -17.88 -9.95
N GLU A 91 9.07 -18.87 -10.36
CA GLU A 91 10.36 -18.65 -11.00
C GLU A 91 10.19 -17.93 -12.35
N ARG A 92 9.23 -18.39 -13.18
CA ARG A 92 8.85 -17.71 -14.44
C ARG A 92 8.42 -16.26 -14.23
N ALA A 93 7.59 -16.00 -13.22
CA ALA A 93 7.20 -14.65 -12.87
C ALA A 93 8.42 -13.78 -12.48
N ARG A 94 9.38 -14.33 -11.74
CA ARG A 94 10.60 -13.60 -11.38
C ARG A 94 11.54 -13.38 -12.55
N GLU A 95 11.57 -14.28 -13.53
CA GLU A 95 12.33 -14.08 -14.78
C GLU A 95 11.76 -12.91 -15.58
N LEU A 96 10.44 -12.87 -15.79
CA LEU A 96 9.79 -11.75 -16.46
C LEU A 96 10.02 -10.41 -15.75
N LEU A 97 9.94 -10.40 -14.41
CA LEU A 97 10.24 -9.19 -13.63
C LEU A 97 11.70 -8.76 -13.80
N ARG A 98 12.65 -9.69 -13.85
CA ARG A 98 14.08 -9.39 -14.05
C ARG A 98 14.37 -8.88 -15.47
N ALA A 99 13.77 -9.51 -16.49
CA ALA A 99 13.87 -9.06 -17.87
C ALA A 99 13.37 -7.62 -18.01
N TRP A 100 12.19 -7.32 -17.46
CA TRP A 100 11.66 -5.95 -17.42
C TRP A 100 12.59 -4.98 -16.68
N GLU A 101 13.15 -5.37 -15.53
CA GLU A 101 14.12 -4.57 -14.79
C GLU A 101 15.41 -4.28 -15.59
N GLN A 102 15.77 -5.18 -16.50
CA GLN A 102 16.92 -5.05 -17.40
C GLN A 102 16.61 -4.25 -18.67
N GLY A 103 15.38 -3.71 -18.79
CA GLY A 103 14.95 -2.89 -19.92
C GLY A 103 14.39 -3.68 -21.09
N GLU A 104 14.15 -4.99 -20.93
CA GLU A 104 13.48 -5.78 -21.97
C GLU A 104 12.00 -5.41 -22.08
N ALA A 105 11.48 -5.46 -23.31
CA ALA A 105 10.08 -5.21 -23.58
C ALA A 105 9.21 -6.37 -23.07
N VAL A 106 8.57 -6.17 -21.91
CA VAL A 106 7.59 -7.11 -21.35
C VAL A 106 6.19 -6.52 -21.53
N PRO A 107 5.25 -7.24 -22.18
CA PRO A 107 3.87 -6.77 -22.32
C PRO A 107 3.24 -6.45 -20.95
N GLY A 108 2.47 -5.36 -20.87
CA GLY A 108 1.92 -4.89 -19.58
C GLY A 108 1.09 -5.95 -18.84
N VAL A 109 0.31 -6.76 -19.56
CA VAL A 109 -0.46 -7.86 -18.96
C VAL A 109 0.44 -8.98 -18.40
N ASP A 110 1.59 -9.24 -19.03
CA ASP A 110 2.58 -10.22 -18.58
C ASP A 110 3.28 -9.71 -17.32
N LEU A 111 3.63 -8.42 -17.31
CA LEU A 111 4.22 -7.75 -16.15
C LEU A 111 3.24 -7.75 -14.96
N ALA A 112 1.96 -7.48 -15.20
CA ALA A 112 0.92 -7.52 -14.17
C ALA A 112 0.71 -8.94 -13.63
N TRP A 113 0.68 -9.94 -14.51
CA TRP A 113 0.60 -11.35 -14.13
C TRP A 113 1.80 -11.75 -13.26
N ALA A 114 3.01 -11.46 -13.73
CA ALA A 114 4.26 -11.78 -13.05
C ALA A 114 4.31 -11.13 -11.65
N PHE A 115 3.92 -9.86 -11.57
CA PHE A 115 3.87 -9.14 -10.30
C PHE A 115 2.88 -9.77 -9.30
N VAL A 116 1.66 -10.11 -9.72
CA VAL A 116 0.67 -10.76 -8.84
C VAL A 116 1.14 -12.15 -8.40
N VAL A 117 1.68 -12.95 -9.31
CA VAL A 117 2.18 -14.31 -9.02
C VAL A 117 3.35 -14.25 -8.05
N ALA A 118 4.37 -13.43 -8.32
CA ALA A 118 5.53 -13.27 -7.46
C ALA A 118 5.11 -12.84 -6.06
N GLN A 119 4.29 -11.79 -5.95
CA GLN A 119 3.81 -11.33 -4.64
C GLN A 119 3.03 -12.42 -3.90
N ARG A 120 2.07 -13.09 -4.55
CA ARG A 120 1.14 -13.99 -3.85
C ARG A 120 1.69 -15.38 -3.57
N GLN A 121 2.63 -15.88 -4.38
CA GLN A 121 3.27 -17.18 -4.17
C GLN A 121 4.58 -17.07 -3.39
N SER A 122 4.99 -15.85 -3.01
CA SER A 122 6.14 -15.65 -2.14
C SER A 122 5.81 -15.78 -0.66
N PHE A 123 6.83 -16.15 0.10
CA PHE A 123 6.84 -16.07 1.52
C PHE A 123 6.63 -14.62 2.01
N GLY A 124 5.62 -14.44 2.86
CA GLY A 124 5.30 -13.13 3.45
C GLY A 124 4.74 -12.09 2.46
N GLY A 125 4.53 -12.44 1.19
CA GLY A 125 4.06 -11.48 0.20
C GLY A 125 5.15 -10.52 -0.31
N THR A 126 6.41 -10.93 -0.26
CA THR A 126 7.59 -10.08 -0.56
C THR A 126 8.04 -10.11 -2.03
N GLY A 127 7.58 -11.09 -2.80
CA GLY A 127 8.02 -11.33 -4.18
C GLY A 127 9.40 -11.98 -4.31
N ARG A 128 10.15 -12.14 -3.21
CA ARG A 128 11.57 -12.53 -3.24
C ARG A 128 11.81 -14.04 -3.08
N THR A 129 11.18 -14.64 -2.08
CA THR A 129 11.42 -16.05 -1.70
C THR A 129 10.15 -16.87 -1.90
N TRP A 130 10.26 -18.06 -2.49
CA TRP A 130 9.13 -18.98 -2.65
C TRP A 130 8.44 -19.27 -1.31
N GLY A 131 7.11 -19.18 -1.28
CA GLY A 131 6.29 -19.45 -0.10
C GLY A 131 5.81 -20.89 -0.07
N THR A 132 6.26 -21.68 0.90
CA THR A 132 5.68 -23.02 1.13
C THR A 132 4.37 -22.89 1.91
N VAL A 133 3.28 -23.40 1.33
CA VAL A 133 1.97 -23.44 1.96
C VAL A 133 1.76 -24.81 2.62
N LEU A 134 1.69 -24.82 3.96
CA LEU A 134 1.47 -26.04 4.75
C LEU A 134 0.03 -26.18 5.28
N SER A 135 -0.84 -25.20 5.01
CA SER A 135 -2.22 -25.18 5.48
C SER A 135 -3.21 -24.99 4.34
N GLU A 136 -4.40 -25.59 4.47
CA GLU A 136 -5.49 -25.45 3.48
C GLU A 136 -5.90 -24.00 3.24
N LYS A 137 -5.89 -23.17 4.30
CA LYS A 137 -6.18 -21.73 4.22
C LYS A 137 -5.23 -20.98 3.27
N GLY A 138 -3.98 -21.39 3.16
CA GLY A 138 -3.02 -20.76 2.23
C GLY A 138 -3.29 -21.12 0.77
N ARG A 139 -3.78 -22.33 0.47
CA ARG A 139 -4.15 -22.77 -0.89
C ARG A 139 -5.43 -22.08 -1.38
N SER A 140 -6.44 -21.98 -0.51
CA SER A 140 -7.71 -21.30 -0.81
C SER A 140 -7.52 -19.83 -1.20
N PHE A 141 -6.54 -19.16 -0.59
CA PHE A 141 -6.26 -17.74 -0.84
C PHE A 141 -5.81 -17.43 -2.28
N TRP A 142 -5.13 -18.37 -2.95
CA TRP A 142 -4.73 -18.24 -4.36
C TRP A 142 -5.95 -18.27 -5.30
N GLY A 143 -6.87 -19.22 -5.08
CA GLY A 143 -8.08 -19.37 -5.89
C GLY A 143 -9.04 -18.16 -5.82
N ASP A 144 -8.94 -17.34 -4.77
CA ASP A 144 -9.77 -16.14 -4.58
C ASP A 144 -9.23 -14.89 -5.32
N ILE A 145 -8.01 -14.93 -5.85
CA ILE A 145 -7.38 -13.76 -6.51
C ILE A 145 -8.24 -13.22 -7.66
N PRO A 146 -8.74 -14.03 -8.62
CA PRO A 146 -9.54 -13.50 -9.72
C PRO A 146 -10.80 -12.76 -9.25
N LYS A 147 -11.49 -13.31 -8.23
CA LYS A 147 -12.68 -12.68 -7.64
C LYS A 147 -12.32 -11.34 -6.98
N ARG A 148 -11.20 -11.27 -6.27
CA ARG A 148 -10.72 -10.03 -5.64
C ARG A 148 -10.37 -8.97 -6.67
N LEU A 149 -9.62 -9.31 -7.71
CA LEU A 149 -9.26 -8.37 -8.77
C LEU A 149 -10.49 -7.86 -9.52
N SER A 150 -11.54 -8.67 -9.65
CA SER A 150 -12.81 -8.22 -10.21
C SER A 150 -13.45 -7.10 -9.36
N ALA A 151 -13.47 -7.25 -8.03
CA ALA A 151 -13.97 -6.19 -7.14
C ALA A 151 -13.10 -4.93 -7.16
N VAL A 152 -11.77 -5.10 -7.26
CA VAL A 152 -10.82 -3.98 -7.39
C VAL A 152 -11.07 -3.20 -8.68
N ARG A 153 -11.29 -3.91 -9.80
CA ARG A 153 -11.58 -3.30 -11.09
C ARG A 153 -12.76 -2.33 -10.98
N GLU A 154 -13.90 -2.80 -10.47
CA GLU A 154 -15.11 -1.96 -10.38
C GLU A 154 -14.86 -0.66 -9.61
N ARG A 155 -14.02 -0.72 -8.56
CA ARG A 155 -13.67 0.44 -7.74
C ARG A 155 -12.69 1.40 -8.40
N ILE A 156 -11.72 0.89 -9.17
CA ILE A 156 -10.63 1.68 -9.77
C ILE A 156 -11.02 2.32 -11.11
N MET A 157 -12.12 1.90 -11.76
CA MET A 157 -12.57 2.48 -13.04
C MET A 157 -12.82 3.99 -12.99
N ARG A 158 -13.07 4.56 -11.82
CA ARG A 158 -13.35 6.00 -11.61
C ARG A 158 -12.15 6.78 -11.07
N VAL A 159 -10.99 6.13 -10.96
CA VAL A 159 -9.81 6.69 -10.31
C VAL A 159 -8.77 7.03 -11.36
N GLN A 160 -8.21 8.24 -11.26
CA GLN A 160 -7.10 8.69 -12.09
C GLN A 160 -5.80 8.10 -11.53
N ILE A 161 -4.97 7.50 -12.38
CA ILE A 161 -3.71 6.86 -11.97
C ILE A 161 -2.55 7.62 -12.59
N ASP A 162 -1.66 8.09 -11.74
CA ASP A 162 -0.45 8.84 -12.09
C ASP A 162 0.82 8.04 -11.74
N ARG A 163 1.95 8.51 -12.26
CA ARG A 163 3.29 7.99 -11.95
C ARG A 163 4.30 9.14 -12.04
N ARG A 164 4.47 9.84 -10.93
CA ARG A 164 5.43 10.93 -10.77
C ARG A 164 6.00 10.95 -9.36
N ASP A 165 6.92 11.87 -9.10
CA ASP A 165 7.37 12.14 -7.74
C ASP A 165 6.19 12.48 -6.83
N ALA A 166 6.20 11.92 -5.61
CA ALA A 166 5.06 12.03 -4.71
C ALA A 166 4.85 13.47 -4.22
N LEU A 167 5.90 14.27 -4.07
CA LEU A 167 5.82 15.67 -3.68
C LEU A 167 5.22 16.51 -4.81
N ASP A 168 5.64 16.26 -6.05
CA ASP A 168 5.05 16.89 -7.24
C ASP A 168 3.57 16.54 -7.41
N PHE A 169 3.19 15.28 -7.14
CA PHE A 169 1.81 14.85 -7.16
C PHE A 169 0.96 15.57 -6.11
N LEU A 170 1.45 15.68 -4.88
CA LEU A 170 0.75 16.42 -3.81
C LEU A 170 0.57 17.89 -4.19
N ARG A 171 1.62 18.57 -4.68
CA ARG A 171 1.54 19.96 -5.16
C ARG A 171 0.53 20.14 -6.28
N TYR A 172 0.51 19.21 -7.25
CA TYR A 172 -0.35 19.31 -8.43
C TYR A 172 -1.84 19.18 -8.10
N TRP A 173 -2.19 18.33 -7.13
CA TRP A 173 -3.58 18.06 -6.77
C TRP A 173 -4.09 18.83 -5.55
N ASP A 174 -3.22 19.60 -4.88
CA ASP A 174 -3.60 20.37 -3.71
C ASP A 174 -4.57 21.51 -4.07
N THR A 175 -5.67 21.53 -3.35
CA THR A 175 -6.71 22.57 -3.43
C THR A 175 -7.31 22.72 -2.04
N PRO A 176 -7.99 23.85 -1.74
CA PRO A 176 -8.69 23.99 -0.48
C PRO A 176 -9.72 22.87 -0.22
N GLU A 177 -10.27 22.23 -1.23
CA GLU A 177 -11.25 21.15 -1.07
C GLU A 177 -10.62 19.75 -1.10
N ALA A 178 -9.30 19.65 -1.25
CA ALA A 178 -8.61 18.37 -1.35
C ALA A 178 -8.58 17.61 -0.02
N VAL A 179 -8.58 16.27 -0.10
CA VAL A 179 -8.26 15.37 1.01
C VAL A 179 -7.13 14.45 0.58
N HIS A 180 -5.95 14.61 1.18
CA HIS A 180 -4.76 13.82 0.91
C HIS A 180 -4.57 12.77 1.99
N TYR A 181 -4.50 11.49 1.60
CA TYR A 181 -3.94 10.44 2.43
C TYR A 181 -2.50 10.15 1.99
N VAL A 182 -1.59 10.24 2.95
CA VAL A 182 -0.14 10.20 2.71
C VAL A 182 0.44 9.08 3.57
N ASP A 183 1.05 8.08 2.92
CA ASP A 183 1.57 6.88 3.58
C ASP A 183 2.92 6.51 2.95
N PRO A 184 3.95 7.36 3.18
CA PRO A 184 5.25 7.18 2.55
C PRO A 184 5.92 5.89 3.03
N PRO A 185 6.95 5.39 2.32
CA PRO A 185 7.91 4.48 2.92
C PRO A 185 8.35 4.98 4.31
N TYR A 186 8.39 4.09 5.32
CA TYR A 186 8.75 4.49 6.67
C TYR A 186 10.20 4.98 6.75
N HIS A 187 10.45 5.94 7.64
CA HIS A 187 11.78 6.52 7.85
C HIS A 187 12.85 5.44 8.11
N PRO A 188 14.04 5.51 7.48
CA PRO A 188 15.07 4.48 7.59
C PRO A 188 15.39 4.05 9.04
N ASP A 189 15.51 5.03 9.95
CA ASP A 189 15.82 4.80 11.37
C ASP A 189 14.73 4.01 12.11
N THR A 190 13.49 4.07 11.64
CA THR A 190 12.36 3.32 12.23
C THR A 190 12.23 1.90 11.70
N THR A 191 12.98 1.58 10.64
CA THR A 191 12.93 0.29 9.93
C THR A 191 14.14 -0.60 10.19
N GLU A 192 15.08 -0.16 11.03
CA GLU A 192 16.37 -0.84 11.27
C GLU A 192 17.15 -1.04 9.95
N GLY A 193 17.08 -0.06 9.03
CA GLY A 193 17.75 -0.13 7.72
C GLY A 193 17.16 -1.15 6.73
N ARG A 194 15.97 -1.71 6.99
CA ARG A 194 15.34 -2.70 6.11
C ARG A 194 14.65 -2.03 4.93
N LEU A 195 15.13 -2.36 3.72
CA LEU A 195 14.54 -1.92 2.45
C LEU A 195 13.27 -2.74 2.13
N TYR A 196 12.12 -2.25 2.60
CA TYR A 196 10.81 -2.87 2.39
C TYR A 196 10.21 -2.54 1.01
N TYR A 197 10.56 -1.39 0.43
CA TYR A 197 10.04 -0.90 -0.84
C TYR A 197 11.12 -0.87 -1.91
N ARG A 198 10.73 -0.83 -3.19
CA ARG A 198 11.69 -0.64 -4.30
C ARG A 198 12.28 0.77 -4.26
N HIS A 199 11.43 1.75 -4.02
CA HIS A 199 11.79 3.15 -3.83
C HIS A 199 11.60 3.46 -2.34
N ASN A 200 12.66 3.34 -1.54
CA ASN A 200 12.61 3.77 -0.15
C ASN A 200 12.87 5.28 -0.10
N ALA A 201 12.21 5.95 0.84
CA ALA A 201 12.50 7.34 1.15
C ALA A 201 13.74 7.41 2.03
N ASP A 202 14.63 8.36 1.74
CA ASP A 202 15.74 8.72 2.61
C ASP A 202 15.33 9.83 3.58
N HIS A 203 16.27 10.25 4.42
CA HIS A 203 16.03 11.32 5.40
C HIS A 203 15.60 12.63 4.73
N ALA A 204 16.30 13.03 3.67
CA ALA A 204 16.03 14.26 2.93
C ALA A 204 14.62 14.27 2.32
N HIS A 205 14.15 13.13 1.81
CA HIS A 205 12.78 12.99 1.33
C HIS A 205 11.75 13.21 2.44
N HIS A 206 11.98 12.70 3.65
CA HIS A 206 11.07 12.91 4.77
C HIS A 206 11.05 14.37 5.24
N GLU A 207 12.20 15.05 5.28
CA GLU A 207 12.27 16.48 5.59
C GLU A 207 11.53 17.32 4.53
N ALA A 208 11.74 17.02 3.25
CA ALA A 208 11.05 17.69 2.15
C ALA A 208 9.54 17.41 2.17
N LEU A 209 9.14 16.18 2.49
CA LEU A 209 7.74 15.81 2.65
C LEU A 209 7.10 16.62 3.78
N VAL A 210 7.67 16.61 4.98
CA VAL A 210 7.12 17.34 6.13
C VAL A 210 7.02 18.84 5.84
N SER A 211 8.05 19.42 5.21
CA SER A 211 8.03 20.83 4.79
C SER A 211 6.87 21.11 3.84
N LEU A 212 6.69 20.27 2.80
CA LEU A 212 5.56 20.41 1.88
C LEU A 212 4.20 20.24 2.58
N LEU A 213 4.05 19.25 3.46
CA LEU A 213 2.78 18.97 4.13
C LEU A 213 2.30 20.16 4.97
N LEU A 214 3.21 20.95 5.53
CA LEU A 214 2.90 22.19 6.26
C LEU A 214 2.39 23.32 5.35
N GLU A 215 2.70 23.27 4.05
CA GLU A 215 2.30 24.28 3.06
C GLU A 215 0.98 23.95 2.36
N LEU A 216 0.53 22.69 2.39
CA LEU A 216 -0.67 22.25 1.67
C LEU A 216 -1.94 22.92 2.22
N GLN A 217 -2.82 23.33 1.31
CA GLN A 217 -4.09 23.96 1.61
C GLN A 217 -5.18 22.94 1.96
N GLY A 218 -5.10 21.72 1.42
CA GLY A 218 -6.06 20.65 1.60
C GLY A 218 -6.03 20.03 3.00
N ALA A 219 -7.01 19.16 3.27
CA ALA A 219 -6.96 18.29 4.44
C ALA A 219 -5.92 17.19 4.22
N VAL A 220 -5.05 16.96 5.21
CA VAL A 220 -3.98 15.97 5.11
C VAL A 220 -4.04 14.99 6.27
N VAL A 221 -3.92 13.71 5.93
CA VAL A 221 -3.79 12.60 6.87
C VAL A 221 -2.51 11.83 6.54
N LEU A 222 -1.51 11.94 7.41
CA LEU A 222 -0.22 11.25 7.28
C LEU A 222 -0.22 9.99 8.16
N SER A 223 0.22 8.85 7.63
CA SER A 223 0.50 7.63 8.39
C SER A 223 1.99 7.32 8.39
N GLY A 224 2.52 6.86 9.53
CA GLY A 224 3.95 6.61 9.69
C GLY A 224 4.32 6.04 11.06
N TYR A 225 5.62 5.80 11.25
CA TYR A 225 6.17 5.59 12.59
C TYR A 225 6.71 6.91 13.13
N ARG A 226 6.45 7.18 14.42
CA ARG A 226 6.90 8.39 15.08
C ARG A 226 8.43 8.52 14.97
N HIS A 227 8.86 9.70 14.55
CA HIS A 227 10.25 10.08 14.35
C HIS A 227 10.38 11.60 14.50
N ALA A 228 11.57 12.10 14.90
CA ALA A 228 11.81 13.53 15.15
C ALA A 228 11.46 14.43 13.95
N VAL A 229 11.61 13.91 12.72
CA VAL A 229 11.23 14.64 11.49
C VAL A 229 9.76 15.09 11.47
N HIS A 230 8.86 14.46 12.24
CA HIS A 230 7.45 14.81 12.30
C HIS A 230 7.11 15.85 13.38
N GLU A 231 8.05 16.22 14.26
CA GLU A 231 7.83 17.20 15.32
C GLU A 231 7.33 18.56 14.81
N PRO A 232 7.80 19.10 13.66
CA PRO A 232 7.26 20.33 13.09
C PRO A 232 5.76 20.27 12.78
N LEU A 233 5.21 19.09 12.47
CA LEU A 233 3.76 18.91 12.25
C LEU A 233 3.00 19.14 13.55
N GLU A 234 3.43 18.49 14.63
CA GLU A 234 2.80 18.59 15.96
C GLU A 234 2.92 20.02 16.52
N ALA A 235 4.08 20.67 16.35
CA ALA A 235 4.29 22.06 16.72
C ALA A 235 3.37 23.03 15.95
N SER A 236 2.95 22.65 14.75
CA SER A 236 2.03 23.43 13.89
C SER A 236 0.56 23.07 14.12
N GLY A 237 0.23 22.43 15.24
CA GLY A 237 -1.14 22.12 15.64
C GLY A 237 -1.75 20.88 14.97
N TRP A 238 -0.94 20.03 14.33
CA TRP A 238 -1.42 18.73 13.87
C TRP A 238 -1.71 17.81 15.05
N LEU A 239 -2.81 17.08 14.98
CA LEU A 239 -3.19 16.08 15.98
C LEU A 239 -2.55 14.74 15.61
N ARG A 240 -1.76 14.16 16.52
CA ARG A 240 -1.25 12.80 16.40
C ARG A 240 -2.13 11.81 17.15
N ILE A 241 -2.46 10.70 16.51
CA ILE A 241 -3.20 9.58 17.08
C ILE A 241 -2.36 8.31 16.93
N ASP A 242 -2.04 7.66 18.04
CA ASP A 242 -1.30 6.40 18.04
C ASP A 242 -2.23 5.19 18.00
N ILE A 243 -1.89 4.25 17.14
CA ILE A 243 -2.62 3.01 16.89
C ILE A 243 -1.68 1.85 17.22
N PRO A 244 -1.93 1.09 18.31
CA PRO A 244 -1.14 -0.09 18.64
C PRO A 244 -1.29 -1.17 17.56
N THR A 245 -0.18 -1.64 17.01
CA THR A 245 -0.13 -2.64 15.94
C THR A 245 0.80 -3.80 16.29
N VAL A 246 0.66 -4.89 15.55
CA VAL A 246 1.50 -6.08 15.71
C VAL A 246 2.17 -6.39 14.38
N SER A 247 3.51 -6.40 14.35
CA SER A 247 4.24 -6.85 13.16
C SER A 247 4.31 -8.37 13.12
N HIS A 248 3.83 -8.97 12.03
CA HIS A 248 3.87 -10.43 11.81
C HIS A 248 5.09 -10.88 10.99
N MET A 249 5.97 -9.97 10.58
CA MET A 249 7.11 -10.27 9.71
C MET A 249 8.27 -10.99 10.42
N ALA A 250 8.27 -11.07 11.76
CA ALA A 250 9.42 -11.55 12.54
C ALA A 250 9.49 -13.09 12.75
N GLY A 251 8.54 -13.89 12.25
CA GLY A 251 8.34 -15.25 12.82
C GLY A 251 8.19 -16.42 11.86
N ARG A 252 8.79 -16.43 10.66
CA ARG A 252 8.61 -17.57 9.74
C ARG A 252 9.86 -18.05 8.99
N ILE A 253 11.07 -17.68 9.41
CA ILE A 253 12.28 -18.20 8.76
C ILE A 253 12.52 -19.63 9.25
N ARG A 254 12.32 -20.62 8.36
CA ARG A 254 12.58 -22.05 8.62
C ARG A 254 14.06 -22.39 8.90
N ALA A 255 14.95 -21.41 8.82
CA ALA A 255 16.39 -21.55 9.03
C ALA A 255 16.89 -21.11 10.41
N SER A 256 16.02 -20.64 11.33
CA SER A 256 16.47 -20.49 12.73
C SER A 256 16.46 -21.85 13.42
N ARG A 257 17.63 -22.29 13.88
CA ARG A 257 17.81 -23.50 14.70
C ARG A 257 17.23 -23.30 16.11
N LEU A 258 15.94 -23.01 16.21
CA LEU A 258 15.21 -23.04 17.49
C LEU A 258 14.25 -24.24 17.45
N ARG A 259 14.82 -25.44 17.59
CA ARG A 259 14.08 -26.61 18.06
C ARG A 259 14.04 -26.51 19.59
N GLY A 260 12.91 -26.08 20.11
CA GLY A 260 12.59 -26.10 21.54
C GLY A 260 11.09 -25.91 21.71
N GLU A 261 10.50 -26.69 22.60
CA GLU A 261 9.11 -26.54 23.03
C GLU A 261 8.89 -25.10 23.52
N GLY A 262 8.00 -24.35 22.88
CA GLY A 262 7.71 -22.96 23.24
C GLY A 262 8.41 -21.88 22.41
N GLY A 263 8.66 -22.10 21.10
CA GLY A 263 9.02 -21.03 20.15
C GLY A 263 7.90 -19.99 19.98
N ALA A 264 7.71 -19.16 21.01
CA ALA A 264 6.70 -18.12 21.07
C ALA A 264 6.86 -17.15 19.90
N LYS A 265 5.74 -16.83 19.28
CA LYS A 265 5.57 -15.73 18.34
C LYS A 265 6.15 -14.46 18.98
N ALA A 266 7.37 -14.07 18.62
CA ALA A 266 7.90 -12.77 18.98
C ALA A 266 7.14 -11.72 18.15
N HIS A 267 5.96 -11.36 18.64
CA HIS A 267 5.19 -10.21 18.18
C HIS A 267 5.97 -8.97 18.61
N VAL A 268 6.66 -8.31 17.68
CA VAL A 268 7.25 -7.00 17.97
C VAL A 268 6.08 -6.00 17.99
N PRO A 269 5.72 -5.42 19.15
CA PRO A 269 4.73 -4.37 19.20
C PRO A 269 5.26 -3.21 18.34
N ARG A 270 4.44 -2.72 17.42
CA ARG A 270 4.76 -1.55 16.61
C ARG A 270 3.66 -0.53 16.85
N MET A 271 4.03 0.74 16.99
CA MET A 271 3.07 1.82 17.17
C MET A 271 2.99 2.58 15.86
N GLU A 272 1.87 2.44 15.17
CA GLU A 272 1.58 3.28 14.01
C GLU A 272 1.05 4.61 14.52
N SER A 273 1.52 5.72 13.97
CA SER A 273 1.02 7.05 14.28
C SER A 273 0.35 7.64 13.05
N VAL A 274 -0.77 8.33 13.28
CA VAL A 274 -1.52 9.06 12.25
C VAL A 274 -1.54 10.53 12.64
N TRP A 275 -1.08 11.42 11.77
CA TRP A 275 -1.11 12.86 11.97
C TRP A 275 -2.20 13.50 11.10
N LEU A 276 -2.99 14.38 11.70
CA LEU A 276 -4.11 15.08 11.08
C LEU A 276 -3.85 16.60 11.12
N ASN A 277 -3.77 17.23 9.96
CA ASN A 277 -3.65 18.69 9.91
C ASN A 277 -4.92 19.38 10.46
N PRO A 278 -4.86 20.67 10.87
CA PRO A 278 -6.02 21.36 11.44
C PRO A 278 -7.28 21.29 10.56
N LYS A 279 -7.11 21.27 9.24
CA LYS A 279 -8.22 21.16 8.29
C LYS A 279 -8.87 19.78 8.28
N ALA A 280 -8.07 18.71 8.30
CA ALA A 280 -8.57 17.34 8.46
C ALA A 280 -9.32 17.18 9.78
N GLN A 281 -8.78 17.75 10.87
CA GLN A 281 -9.47 17.76 12.16
C GLN A 281 -10.83 18.47 12.08
N GLY A 282 -10.88 19.66 11.45
CA GLY A 282 -12.12 20.41 11.26
C GLY A 282 -13.17 19.63 10.46
N LEU A 283 -12.77 19.00 9.34
CA LEU A 283 -13.66 18.15 8.55
C LEU A 283 -14.17 16.94 9.34
N LEU A 284 -13.31 16.27 10.11
CA LEU A 284 -13.72 15.13 10.93
C LEU A 284 -14.67 15.54 12.05
N ARG A 285 -14.47 16.69 12.69
CA ARG A 285 -15.42 17.25 13.68
C ARG A 285 -16.77 17.56 13.04
N ALA A 286 -16.78 18.20 11.87
CA ALA A 286 -18.01 18.46 11.11
C ALA A 286 -18.74 17.16 10.69
N GLN A 287 -17.99 16.07 10.49
CA GLN A 287 -18.52 14.73 10.23
C GLN A 287 -18.90 13.94 11.50
N GLY A 288 -18.67 14.49 12.70
CA GLY A 288 -18.93 13.81 13.98
C GLY A 288 -17.99 12.63 14.27
N ARG A 289 -16.79 12.62 13.66
CA ARG A 289 -15.82 11.51 13.71
C ARG A 289 -14.59 11.84 14.55
N LEU A 290 -14.48 13.08 15.02
CA LEU A 290 -13.50 13.54 15.99
C LEU A 290 -14.23 14.37 17.03
N LEU A 291 -14.00 14.07 18.31
CA LEU A 291 -14.54 14.81 19.44
C LEU A 291 -13.76 16.11 19.69
#